data_AF-A0A958NJE9-F1
#
_entry.id   AF-A0A958NJE9-F1
#
_cell.length_a   1.000
_cell.length_b   1.000
_cell.length_c   1.000
_cell.angle_alpha   90.00
_cell.angle_beta   90.00
_cell.angle_gamma   90.00
#
_symmetry.space_group_name_H-M   'P 1'
#
loop_
_entity.id
_entity.type
_entity.pdbx_description
1 polymer ?
#
loop_
_entity_poly.entity_id
_entity_poly.type
_entity_poly.pdbx_seq_one_letter_code
_entity_poly.pdbx_strand_id
1 'polypeptide(L)' 'RCADLIAEAVTAMEFRASAEDISRYSHAHPTFAEAVKEAALAATDDRALHV' A
#
# COMPACT_ATOMS: atom_id res chain seq x y z
N ARG A 1 14.32 -3.06 4.13
CA ARG A 1 13.69 -3.52 2.87
C ARG A 1 12.87 -2.41 2.17
N CYS A 2 13.03 -1.13 2.56
CA CYS A 2 12.32 -0.04 1.86
C CYS A 2 12.70 0.06 0.39
N ALA A 3 13.95 -0.27 0.04
CA ALA A 3 14.41 -0.35 -1.34
C ALA A 3 13.69 -1.44 -2.16
N ASP A 4 13.12 -2.46 -1.53
CA ASP A 4 12.33 -3.50 -2.20
C ASP A 4 10.85 -3.08 -2.30
N LEU A 5 10.32 -2.41 -1.27
CA LEU A 5 8.94 -1.91 -1.23
C LEU A 5 8.66 -0.83 -2.29
N ILE A 6 9.66 -0.03 -2.68
CA ILE A 6 9.47 1.03 -3.67
C ILE A 6 9.03 0.49 -5.04
N ALA A 7 9.37 -0.76 -5.38
CA ALA A 7 8.97 -1.38 -6.64
C ALA A 7 7.44 -1.51 -6.74
N GLU A 8 6.77 -1.80 -5.63
CA GLU A 8 5.31 -1.85 -5.54
C GLU A 8 4.69 -0.48 -5.85
N ALA A 9 5.17 0.57 -5.19
CA ALA A 9 4.66 1.93 -5.38
C ALA A 9 4.92 2.45 -6.80
N VAL A 10 6.11 2.20 -7.36
CA VAL A 10 6.44 2.57 -8.75
C VAL A 10 5.51 1.87 -9.73
N THR A 11 5.29 0.57 -9.56
CA THR A 11 4.37 -0.21 -10.41
C THR A 11 2.94 0.32 -10.30
N ALA A 12 2.47 0.60 -9.08
CA ALA A 12 1.13 1.15 -8.87
C ALA A 12 0.94 2.51 -9.56
N MET A 13 1.92 3.41 -9.47
CA MET A 13 1.88 4.71 -10.15
C MET A 13 1.90 4.60 -11.68
N GLU A 14 2.66 3.65 -12.25
CA GLU A 14 2.70 3.41 -13.70
C GLU A 14 1.31 3.03 -14.25
N PHE A 15 0.57 2.20 -13.51
CA PHE A 15 -0.80 1.83 -13.84
C PHE A 15 -1.86 2.84 -13.38
N ARG A 16 -1.44 4.00 -12.86
CA ARG A 16 -2.32 5.05 -12.33
C ARG A 16 -3.31 4.53 -11.27
N ALA A 17 -2.85 3.59 -10.45
CA ALA A 17 -3.63 3.07 -9.33
C ALA A 17 -3.92 4.21 -8.33
N SER A 18 -5.15 4.24 -7.82
CA SER A 18 -5.52 5.09 -6.70
C SER A 18 -4.98 4.54 -5.38
N ALA A 19 -5.01 5.37 -4.32
CA ALA A 19 -4.73 4.88 -2.97
C ALA A 19 -5.71 3.77 -2.55
N GLU A 20 -6.97 3.86 -2.99
CA GLU A 20 -7.98 2.84 -2.72
C GLU A 20 -7.59 1.49 -3.35
N ASP A 21 -7.07 1.49 -4.58
CA ASP A 21 -6.62 0.30 -5.28
C ASP A 21 -5.49 -0.39 -4.50
N ILE A 22 -4.48 0.37 -4.07
CA ILE A 22 -3.34 -0.16 -3.29
C ILE A 22 -3.80 -0.73 -1.93
N SER A 23 -4.76 -0.06 -1.31
CA SER A 23 -5.30 -0.45 -0.01
C SER A 23 -6.13 -1.75 -0.05
N ARG A 24 -6.68 -2.11 -1.21
CA ARG A 24 -7.66 -3.19 -1.37
C ARG A 24 -7.10 -4.50 -1.90
N TYR A 25 -5.96 -4.51 -2.58
CA TYR A 25 -5.36 -5.77 -3.01
C TYR A 25 -4.68 -6.50 -1.85
N SER A 26 -4.38 -7.79 -2.05
CA SER A 26 -3.81 -8.63 -0.99
C SER A 26 -2.34 -8.31 -0.72
N HIS A 27 -2.04 -8.00 0.53
CA HIS A 27 -0.68 -7.90 1.06
C HIS A 27 -0.39 -9.13 1.89
N ALA A 28 0.75 -9.79 1.65
CA ALA A 28 1.11 -10.99 2.38
C ALA A 28 1.32 -10.65 3.88
N HIS A 29 0.72 -11.47 4.75
CA HIS A 29 0.91 -11.38 6.20
C HIS A 29 1.82 -12.53 6.68
N PRO A 30 2.83 -12.28 7.54
CA PRO A 30 3.29 -10.98 8.07
C PRO A 30 4.46 -10.39 7.26
N THR A 31 4.31 -9.19 6.67
CA THR A 31 5.37 -8.53 5.88
C THR A 31 5.41 -7.01 6.03
N PHE A 32 6.54 -6.39 5.65
CA PHE A 32 6.66 -4.92 5.63
C PHE A 32 5.76 -4.24 4.59
N ALA A 33 5.25 -4.96 3.59
CA ALA A 33 4.34 -4.39 2.58
C ALA A 33 2.98 -4.00 3.20
N GLU A 34 2.60 -4.62 4.31
CA GLU A 34 1.40 -4.25 5.06
C GLU A 34 1.43 -2.78 5.50
N ALA A 35 2.60 -2.20 5.76
CA ALA A 35 2.70 -0.77 6.07
C ALA A 35 2.31 0.13 4.88
N VAL A 36 2.58 -0.30 3.64
CA VAL A 36 2.16 0.43 2.43
C VAL A 36 0.64 0.34 2.26
N LYS A 37 0.05 -0.83 2.53
CA LYS A 37 -1.41 -1.01 2.58
C LYS A 37 -2.07 -0.06 3.57
N GLU A 38 -1.58 -0.02 4.81
CA GLU A 38 -2.15 0.83 5.87
C GLU A 38 -1.97 2.32 5.54
N ALA A 39 -0.81 2.72 5.00
CA ALA A 39 -0.61 4.09 4.52
C ALA A 39 -1.59 4.45 3.38
N ALA A 40 -1.89 3.52 2.47
CA ALA A 40 -2.86 3.72 1.41
C ALA A 40 -4.31 3.79 1.92
N LEU A 41 -4.67 2.99 2.95
CA LEU A 41 -5.94 3.10 3.66
C LEU A 41 -6.12 4.48 4.31
N ALA A 42 -5.06 4.97 4.96
CA ALA A 42 -5.04 6.31 5.56
C ALA A 42 -5.16 7.41 4.48
N ALA A 43 -4.44 7.30 3.37
CA ALA A 43 -4.47 8.28 2.30
C ALA A 43 -5.81 8.33 1.52
N THR A 44 -6.58 7.23 1.53
CA THR A 44 -7.88 7.18 0.86
C THR A 44 -8.94 7.94 1.67
N ASP A 45 -9.19 7.53 2.92
CA ASP A 45 -10.25 8.11 3.76
C ASP A 45 -9.90 8.07 5.28
N ASP A 46 -8.63 8.14 5.66
CA ASP A 46 -8.17 8.07 7.06
C ASP A 46 -8.70 6.84 7.82
N ARG A 47 -8.77 5.69 7.12
CA ARG A 47 -9.42 4.46 7.59
C ARG A 47 -8.47 3.28 7.71
N ALA A 48 -7.23 3.56 8.10
CA ALA A 48 -6.25 2.53 8.41
C ALA A 48 -6.70 1.70 9.63
N LEU A 49 -6.36 0.41 9.61
CA LEU A 49 -6.81 -0.58 10.59
C LEU A 49 -5.77 -0.81 11.68
N HIS A 50 -4.49 -0.62 11.35
CA HIS A 50 -3.36 -0.90 12.24
C HIS A 50 -2.43 0.31 12.35
N VAL A 51 -2.92 1.39 12.96
CA VAL A 51 -2.18 2.63 13.24
C VAL A 51 -1.83 2.74 14.72
#